data_AF-U2HHD8-F1
#
_entry.id   AF-U2HHD8-F1
#
_cell.length_a   1.000
_cell.length_b   1.000
_cell.length_c   1.000
_cell.angle_alpha   90.00
_cell.angle_beta   90.00
_cell.angle_gamma   90.00
#
_symmetry.space_group_name_H-M   'P 1'
#
loop_
_entity.id
_entity.type
_entity.pdbx_description
1 polymer ?
#
loop_
_entity_poly.entity_id
_entity_poly.type
_entity_poly.pdbx_seq_one_letter_code
_entity_poly.pdbx_strand_id
1 'polypeptide(L)'
;MNNTMINKQKHGGLQLKNVLETFQISSEKVCKDLNITMQELVSIFSKQELDQTTIQLFSNYLSVPSHVITNFKDDMNFNTTILSENNTVINYNYCINQNSIENIAKIYEVVKELIKKENGVK
;
A
#
# COMPACT_ATOMS: atom_id res chain seq x y z
N MET A 1 18.15 -3.94 32.67
CA MET A 1 18.24 -3.71 31.22
C MET A 1 17.06 -2.83 30.83
N ASN A 2 17.30 -1.55 30.52
CA ASN A 2 16.25 -0.66 30.07
C ASN A 2 15.91 -0.99 28.62
N ASN A 3 14.75 -1.61 28.39
CA ASN A 3 14.14 -1.67 27.07
C ASN A 3 13.69 -0.24 26.73
N THR A 4 14.62 0.58 26.23
CA THR A 4 14.28 1.81 25.54
C THR A 4 13.50 1.38 24.32
N MET A 5 12.17 1.35 24.42
CA MET A 5 11.30 1.32 23.26
C MET A 5 11.67 2.55 22.46
N ILE A 6 12.51 2.39 21.46
CA ILE A 6 12.79 3.42 20.46
C ILE A 6 11.45 3.62 19.77
N ASN A 7 10.66 4.54 20.31
CA ASN A 7 9.49 5.06 19.65
C ASN A 7 10.05 5.76 18.41
N LYS A 8 10.15 5.02 17.30
CA LYS A 8 10.49 5.57 15.99
C LYS A 8 9.38 6.58 15.70
N GLN A 9 9.60 7.82 16.12
CA GLN A 9 8.69 8.91 15.84
C GLN A 9 8.50 8.92 14.32
N LYS A 10 7.27 8.66 13.89
CA LYS A 10 6.91 8.64 12.48
C LYS A 10 7.10 10.06 11.94
N HIS A 11 7.99 10.22 10.97
CA HIS A 11 8.24 11.50 10.34
C HIS A 11 7.26 11.68 9.18
N GLY A 12 6.20 12.47 9.38
CA GLY A 12 5.09 12.65 8.43
C GLY A 12 5.54 13.13 7.05
N GLY A 13 6.49 14.06 6.98
CA GLY A 13 7.04 14.51 5.70
C GLY A 13 7.79 13.42 4.93
N LEU A 14 8.46 12.49 5.63
CA LEU A 14 9.14 11.36 5.03
C LEU A 14 8.13 10.32 4.54
N GLN A 15 7.08 10.06 5.33
CA GLN A 15 5.99 9.18 4.91
C GLN A 15 5.33 9.69 3.62
N LEU A 16 5.04 10.99 3.53
CA LEU A 16 4.48 11.58 2.32
C LEU A 16 5.42 11.43 1.12
N LYS A 17 6.72 11.62 1.32
CA LYS A 17 7.73 11.39 0.27
C LYS A 17 7.69 9.93 -0.22
N ASN A 18 7.65 8.96 0.71
CA ASN A 18 7.62 7.54 0.36
C ASN A 18 6.32 7.13 -0.34
N VAL A 19 5.19 7.75 0.02
CA VAL A 19 3.93 7.60 -0.70
C VAL A 19 4.11 8.05 -2.15
N LEU A 20 4.66 9.25 -2.38
CA LEU A 20 4.88 9.77 -3.74
C LEU A 20 5.80 8.87 -4.56
N GLU A 21 6.89 8.37 -3.96
CA GLU A 21 7.81 7.42 -4.59
C GLU A 21 7.11 6.09 -4.92
N THR A 22 6.25 5.59 -4.04
CA THR A 22 5.45 4.37 -4.26
C THR A 22 4.49 4.52 -5.44
N PHE A 23 3.88 5.69 -5.59
CA PHE A 23 3.04 6.03 -6.74
C PHE A 23 3.84 6.43 -7.98
N GLN A 24 5.18 6.40 -7.92
CA GLN A 24 6.10 6.78 -9.01
C GLN A 24 5.86 8.21 -9.54
N ILE A 25 5.47 9.12 -8.65
CA ILE A 25 5.21 10.52 -8.98
C ILE A 25 6.48 11.34 -8.71
N SER A 26 6.99 12.03 -9.73
CA SER A 26 8.16 12.91 -9.56
C SER A 26 7.82 14.18 -8.77
N SER A 27 8.76 14.66 -7.97
CA SER A 27 8.62 15.92 -7.22
C SER A 27 8.30 17.11 -8.13
N GLU A 28 8.88 17.13 -9.33
CA GLU A 28 8.62 18.16 -10.35
C GLU A 28 7.16 18.15 -10.81
N LYS A 29 6.59 16.95 -10.99
CA LYS A 29 5.18 16.79 -11.34
C LYS A 29 4.27 17.26 -10.21
N VAL A 30 4.58 16.89 -8.97
CA VAL A 30 3.84 17.38 -7.78
C VAL A 30 3.88 18.91 -7.71
N CYS A 31 5.05 19.52 -7.84
CA CYS A 31 5.22 20.96 -7.81
C CYS A 31 4.38 21.64 -8.89
N LYS A 32 4.39 21.09 -10.11
CA LYS A 32 3.58 21.60 -11.23
C LYS A 32 2.08 21.46 -10.98
N ASP A 33 1.64 20.29 -10.53
CA ASP A 33 0.21 19.96 -10.40
C ASP A 33 -0.43 20.65 -9.19
N LEU A 34 0.33 20.84 -8.10
CA LEU A 34 -0.10 21.55 -6.89
C LEU A 34 0.23 23.05 -6.91
N ASN A 35 0.90 23.53 -7.96
CA ASN A 35 1.39 24.91 -8.08
C ASN A 35 2.19 25.37 -6.85
N ILE A 36 3.08 24.49 -6.37
CA ILE A 36 4.03 24.76 -5.28
C ILE A 36 5.45 24.74 -5.82
N THR A 37 6.35 25.45 -5.16
CA THR A 37 7.77 25.45 -5.51
C THR A 37 8.48 24.21 -4.97
N MET A 38 9.61 23.87 -5.60
CA MET A 38 10.46 22.78 -5.11
C MET A 38 10.94 23.02 -3.67
N GLN A 39 11.19 24.28 -3.29
CA GLN A 39 11.60 24.65 -1.94
C GLN A 39 10.50 24.41 -0.91
N GLU A 40 9.25 24.74 -1.26
CA GLU A 40 8.08 24.44 -0.41
C GLU A 40 7.88 22.93 -0.25
N LEU A 41 8.02 22.16 -1.32
CA LEU A 41 7.90 20.70 -1.25
C LEU A 41 8.97 20.06 -0.36
N VAL A 42 10.23 20.51 -0.47
CA VAL A 42 11.32 20.06 0.41
C VAL A 42 11.04 20.46 1.87
N SER A 43 10.52 21.66 2.09
CA SER A 43 10.10 22.10 3.43
C SER A 43 9.02 21.18 4.00
N ILE A 44 8.01 20.81 3.21
CA ILE A 44 6.97 19.85 3.60
C ILE A 44 7.57 18.49 3.99
N PHE A 45 8.50 17.96 3.20
CA PHE A 45 9.15 16.67 3.50
C PHE A 45 10.01 16.69 4.77
N SER A 46 10.51 17.87 5.16
CA SER A 46 11.30 18.04 6.40
C SER A 46 10.46 18.15 7.67
N LYS A 47 9.12 18.24 7.56
CA LYS A 47 8.24 18.34 8.73
C LYS A 47 8.09 17.00 9.43
N GLN A 48 8.35 16.97 10.74
CA GLN A 48 8.08 15.80 11.58
C GLN A 48 6.59 15.43 11.58
N GLU A 49 5.71 16.43 11.65
CA GLU A 49 4.26 16.26 11.56
C GLU A 49 3.71 17.15 10.44
N LEU A 50 2.83 16.59 9.62
CA LEU A 50 2.14 17.33 8.57
C LEU A 50 0.86 17.95 9.13
N ASP A 51 0.64 19.22 8.83
CA ASP A 51 -0.62 19.88 9.11
C ASP A 51 -1.77 19.24 8.31
N GLN A 52 -2.98 19.28 8.87
CA GLN A 52 -4.17 18.68 8.24
C GLN A 52 -4.44 19.23 6.84
N THR A 53 -4.15 20.52 6.62
CA THR A 53 -4.30 21.17 5.31
C THR A 53 -3.40 20.50 4.28
N THR A 54 -2.13 20.27 4.61
CA THR A 54 -1.19 19.55 3.75
C THR A 54 -1.65 18.11 3.52
N ILE A 55 -2.07 17.39 4.57
CA ILE A 55 -2.56 16.01 4.43
C ILE A 55 -3.76 15.97 3.46
N GLN A 56 -4.71 16.90 3.59
CA GLN A 56 -5.90 16.97 2.74
C GLN A 56 -5.55 17.33 1.30
N LEU A 57 -4.60 18.24 1.10
CA LEU A 57 -4.12 18.63 -0.23
C LEU A 57 -3.55 17.42 -0.97
N PHE A 58 -2.65 16.68 -0.33
CA PHE A 58 -2.03 15.50 -0.92
C PHE A 58 -2.99 14.32 -1.00
N SER A 59 -3.96 14.17 -0.08
CA SER A 59 -4.99 13.12 -0.16
C SER A 59 -5.87 13.31 -1.38
N ASN A 60 -6.25 14.56 -1.68
CA ASN A 60 -7.05 14.90 -2.84
C ASN A 60 -6.26 14.69 -4.13
N TYR A 61 -5.00 15.15 -4.17
CA TYR A 61 -4.13 14.98 -5.33
C TYR A 61 -3.86 13.52 -5.67
N LEU A 62 -3.57 12.69 -4.65
CA LEU A 62 -3.30 11.27 -4.82
C LEU A 62 -4.57 10.41 -4.92
N SER A 63 -5.75 11.00 -4.68
CA SER A 63 -7.01 10.27 -4.56
C SER A 63 -6.96 9.11 -3.55
N VAL A 64 -6.24 9.31 -2.44
CA VAL A 64 -6.12 8.34 -1.34
C VAL A 64 -6.71 8.92 -0.05
N PRO A 65 -7.24 8.11 0.86
CA PRO A 65 -7.68 8.59 2.16
C PRO A 65 -6.52 9.22 2.97
N SER A 66 -6.80 10.28 3.73
CA SER A 66 -5.83 10.98 4.58
C SER A 66 -5.10 10.07 5.58
N HIS A 67 -5.77 9.02 6.07
CA HIS A 67 -5.16 8.03 6.97
C HIS A 67 -4.06 7.19 6.31
N VAL A 68 -4.06 7.07 4.97
CA VAL A 68 -3.01 6.34 4.23
C VAL A 68 -1.71 7.12 4.24
N ILE A 69 -1.77 8.46 4.13
CA ILE A 69 -0.59 9.33 4.16
C ILE A 69 0.05 9.33 5.55
N THR A 70 -0.76 9.36 6.61
CA THR A 70 -0.27 9.41 8.01
C THR A 70 0.16 8.05 8.56
N ASN A 71 -0.47 6.96 8.10
CA ASN A 71 -0.15 5.60 8.52
C ASN A 71 0.65 4.81 7.50
N PHE A 72 1.21 5.47 6.48
CA PHE A 72 2.08 4.80 5.53
C PHE A 72 3.24 4.13 6.28
N LYS A 73 3.36 2.81 6.11
CA LYS A 73 4.45 2.01 6.65
C LYS A 73 5.33 1.62 5.47
N ASP A 74 6.60 1.99 5.55
CA ASP A 74 7.65 1.55 4.61
C ASP A 74 7.80 0.04 4.52
N ASP A 75 7.21 -0.72 5.45
CA ASP A 75 7.24 -2.18 5.45
C ASP A 75 6.49 -2.81 4.26
N MET A 76 5.84 -2.02 3.40
CA MET A 76 5.54 -2.46 2.03
C MET A 76 6.82 -2.41 1.19
N ASN A 77 7.75 -3.32 1.49
CA ASN A 77 8.79 -3.74 0.55
C ASN A 77 8.10 -4.41 -0.66
N PHE A 78 7.54 -3.60 -1.56
CA PHE A 78 7.29 -4.06 -2.93
C PHE A 78 8.67 -4.25 -3.57
N ASN A 79 9.23 -5.45 -3.40
CA ASN A 79 10.37 -5.91 -4.17
C ASN A 79 9.99 -5.79 -5.65
N THR A 80 10.41 -4.72 -6.31
CA THR A 80 10.25 -4.47 -7.74
C THR A 80 11.04 -5.47 -8.60
N THR A 81 11.75 -6.40 -7.97
CA THR A 81 12.52 -7.48 -8.59
C THR A 81 11.66 -8.56 -9.29
N ILE A 82 10.32 -8.49 -9.27
CA ILE A 82 9.44 -9.52 -9.87
C ILE A 82 8.99 -9.18 -11.32
N LEU A 83 9.68 -8.30 -12.04
CA LEU A 83 9.36 -8.04 -13.47
C LEU A 83 10.59 -8.10 -14.40
N SER A 84 11.60 -8.89 -14.05
CA SER A 84 12.66 -9.27 -14.99
C SER A 84 12.33 -10.64 -15.58
N GLU A 85 11.92 -10.64 -16.84
CA GLU A 85 11.28 -11.74 -17.61
C GLU A 85 12.02 -13.08 -17.70
N ASN A 86 13.17 -13.34 -17.06
CA ASN A 86 13.98 -14.52 -17.38
C ASN A 86 14.77 -15.16 -16.23
N ASN A 87 14.32 -15.16 -14.97
CA ASN A 87 14.97 -16.04 -13.99
C ASN A 87 14.04 -16.59 -12.91
N THR A 88 14.00 -17.92 -12.87
CA THR A 88 13.40 -18.77 -11.85
C THR A 88 13.95 -18.44 -10.46
N VAL A 89 13.29 -17.57 -9.70
CA VAL A 89 13.41 -17.58 -8.24
C VAL A 89 12.05 -17.36 -7.63
N ILE A 90 11.47 -18.48 -7.21
CA ILE A 90 10.28 -18.58 -6.40
C ILE A 90 10.49 -17.76 -5.11
N ASN A 91 9.66 -16.74 -4.87
CA ASN A 91 9.66 -16.02 -3.60
C ASN A 91 8.32 -16.23 -2.87
N TYR A 92 8.31 -17.27 -2.04
CA TYR A 92 7.24 -17.68 -1.13
C TYR A 92 7.15 -16.75 0.09
N ASN A 93 6.58 -15.54 0.00
CA ASN A 93 6.35 -14.77 1.24
C ASN A 93 5.22 -13.72 1.24
N TYR A 94 4.16 -13.94 0.45
CA TYR A 94 2.87 -13.37 0.79
C TYR A 94 1.91 -14.53 1.02
N CYS A 95 1.19 -14.49 2.14
CA CYS A 95 0.23 -15.50 2.61
C CYS A 95 -0.89 -15.76 1.61
N ILE A 96 -0.59 -16.37 0.47
CA ILE A 96 -1.54 -17.17 -0.27
C ILE A 96 -1.73 -18.38 0.63
N ASN A 97 -2.81 -18.32 1.42
CA ASN A 97 -3.36 -19.44 2.15
C ASN A 97 -3.21 -20.69 1.25
N GLN A 98 -2.31 -21.61 1.61
CA GLN A 98 -1.98 -22.80 0.82
C GLN A 98 -3.21 -23.70 0.60
N ASN A 99 -4.33 -23.40 1.29
CA ASN A 99 -5.63 -24.03 1.10
C ASN A 99 -6.53 -23.31 0.08
N SER A 100 -6.03 -22.35 -0.70
CA SER A 100 -6.87 -21.62 -1.67
C SER A 100 -7.48 -22.54 -2.73
N ILE A 101 -6.71 -23.50 -3.26
CA ILE A 101 -7.23 -24.51 -4.20
C ILE A 101 -8.22 -25.45 -3.50
N GLU A 102 -7.91 -25.93 -2.31
CA GLU A 102 -8.82 -26.82 -1.56
C GLU A 102 -10.12 -26.12 -1.16
N ASN A 103 -10.06 -24.83 -0.82
CA ASN A 103 -11.24 -24.03 -0.51
C ASN A 103 -12.08 -23.77 -1.77
N ILE A 104 -11.45 -23.52 -2.92
CA ILE A 104 -12.16 -23.41 -4.20
C ILE A 104 -12.85 -24.72 -4.55
N ALA A 105 -12.18 -25.87 -4.38
CA ALA A 105 -12.78 -27.18 -4.61
C ALA A 105 -13.95 -27.47 -3.66
N LYS A 106 -13.83 -27.12 -2.37
CA LYS A 106 -14.92 -27.23 -1.40
C LYS A 106 -16.11 -26.34 -1.75
N ILE A 107 -15.86 -25.10 -2.16
CA ILE A 107 -16.91 -24.17 -2.62
C ILE A 107 -17.61 -24.74 -3.85
N TYR A 108 -16.87 -25.30 -4.80
CA TYR A 108 -17.44 -25.92 -5.99
C TYR A 108 -18.35 -27.11 -5.67
N GLU A 109 -17.93 -28.01 -4.78
CA GLU A 109 -18.76 -29.15 -4.36
C GLU A 109 -20.03 -28.70 -3.63
N VAL A 110 -19.92 -27.71 -2.73
CA VAL A 110 -21.10 -27.14 -2.04
C VAL A 110 -22.09 -26.53 -3.04
N VAL A 111 -21.61 -25.75 -4.01
CA VAL A 111 -22.46 -25.15 -5.05
C VAL A 111 -23.13 -26.22 -5.91
N LYS A 112 -22.39 -27.28 -6.28
CA LYS A 112 -22.93 -28.39 -7.06
C LYS A 112 -24.01 -29.17 -6.32
N GLU A 113 -23.84 -29.41 -5.02
CA GLU A 113 -24.88 -30.04 -4.20
C GLU A 113 -26.12 -29.17 -4.04
N LEU A 114 -25.95 -27.86 -3.87
CA LEU A 114 -27.07 -26.91 -3.80
C LEU A 114 -27.86 -26.89 -5.10
N ILE A 115 -27.18 -26.83 -6.25
CA ILE A 115 -27.81 -26.88 -7.57
C ILE A 115 -28.56 -28.20 -7.79
N LYS A 116 -28.03 -29.34 -7.32
CA LYS A 116 -28.73 -30.63 -7.40
C LYS A 116 -29.99 -30.67 -6.54
N LYS A 117 -29.93 -30.11 -5.32
CA LYS A 117 -31.08 -30.01 -4.40
C LYS A 117 -32.16 -29.08 -4.95
N GLU A 118 -31.77 -27.97 -5.57
CA GLU A 118 -32.69 -26.99 -6.15
C GLU A 118 -33.35 -27.50 -7.44
N ASN A 119 -32.63 -28.29 -8.25
CA ASN A 119 -33.17 -28.90 -9.47
C ASN A 119 -33.88 -30.25 -9.26
N GLY A 120 -34.06 -30.70 -8.02
CA GLY A 120 -34.88 -31.88 -7.70
C GLY A 120 -34.42 -33.20 -8.32
N VAL A 121 -33.15 -33.34 -8.68
CA VAL A 121 -32.62 -34.62 -9.21
C VAL A 121 -32.10 -35.44 -8.04
N LYS A 122 -32.91 -36.43 -7.62
CA LYS A 122 -32.54 -37.49 -6.68
C LYS A 122 -31.41 -38.37 -7.24
#